data_AF-A0A6I2MAE3-F1
#
_entry.id   AF-A0A6I2MAE3-F1
#
_cell.length_a   1.000
_cell.length_b   1.000
_cell.length_c   1.000
_cell.angle_alpha   90.00
_cell.angle_beta   90.00
_cell.angle_gamma   90.00
#
_symmetry.space_group_name_H-M   'P 1'
#
loop_
_entity.id
_entity.type
_entity.pdbx_description
1 polymer ?
#
loop_
_entity_poly.entity_id
_entity_poly.type
_entity_poly.pdbx_seq_one_letter_code
_entity_poly.pdbx_strand_id
1 'polypeptide(L)'
;MSWRDDYKNQNYRSRRVLQIVNDHGDEMEIETISIKDHWHVIITICQEKHPFSEYLAEGIDHKSEKAAARKALKKLYQKAYPNQ
;
A
#
# COMPACT_ATOMS: atom_id res chain seq x y z
N MET A 1 2.16 -12.72 13.82
CA MET A 1 1.71 -13.56 12.67
C MET A 1 1.95 -12.72 11.43
N SER A 2 2.70 -13.23 10.45
CA SER A 2 3.00 -12.47 9.23
C SER A 2 1.85 -12.63 8.23
N TRP A 3 1.50 -11.60 7.46
CA TRP A 3 0.47 -11.71 6.41
C TRP A 3 0.81 -12.79 5.35
N ARG A 4 2.10 -13.11 5.20
CA ARG A 4 2.57 -14.23 4.35
C ARG A 4 2.10 -15.59 4.88
N ASP A 5 1.92 -15.72 6.19
CA ASP A 5 1.41 -16.93 6.82
C ASP A 5 -0.12 -17.03 6.61
N ASP A 6 -0.83 -15.90 6.64
CA ASP A 6 -2.29 -15.86 6.39
C ASP A 6 -2.67 -16.29 4.97
N TYR A 7 -1.82 -15.98 3.99
CA TYR A 7 -1.96 -16.46 2.62
C TYR A 7 -1.88 -17.99 2.53
N LYS A 8 -0.98 -18.61 3.30
CA LYS A 8 -0.83 -20.07 3.35
C LYS A 8 -1.95 -20.76 4.12
N ASN A 9 -2.55 -20.08 5.09
CA ASN A 9 -3.57 -20.63 5.98
C ASN A 9 -5.03 -20.45 5.48
N GLN A 10 -5.25 -20.22 4.18
CA GLN A 10 -6.58 -20.01 3.58
C GLN A 10 -7.39 -18.82 4.16
N ASN A 11 -6.75 -17.88 4.87
CA ASN A 11 -7.41 -16.67 5.38
C ASN A 11 -7.55 -15.59 4.31
N TYR A 12 -6.94 -15.79 3.15
CA TYR A 12 -7.06 -14.92 1.99
C TYR A 12 -8.50 -14.89 1.46
N ARG A 13 -9.04 -13.68 1.23
CA ARG A 13 -10.36 -13.48 0.62
C ARG A 13 -10.26 -12.91 -0.79
N SER A 14 -9.48 -11.86 -0.98
CA SER A 14 -9.35 -11.20 -2.27
C SER A 14 -8.09 -10.32 -2.36
N ARG A 15 -7.73 -9.99 -3.60
CA ARG A 15 -6.65 -9.07 -3.96
C ARG A 15 -7.15 -8.16 -5.07
N ARG A 16 -6.84 -6.87 -4.96
CA ARG A 16 -7.10 -5.86 -5.99
C ARG A 16 -5.89 -4.96 -6.14
N VAL A 17 -5.56 -4.61 -7.37
CA VAL A 17 -4.52 -3.62 -7.68
C VAL A 17 -5.20 -2.45 -8.40
N LEU A 18 -4.84 -1.23 -8.02
CA LEU A 18 -5.28 0.01 -8.65
C LEU A 18 -4.04 0.87 -8.95
N GLN A 19 -3.95 1.37 -10.18
CA GLN A 19 -2.94 2.34 -10.58
C GLN A 19 -3.55 3.73 -10.66
N ILE A 20 -2.88 4.72 -10.08
CA ILE A 20 -3.26 6.14 -10.14
C ILE A 20 -2.02 7.01 -10.31
N VAL A 21 -2.20 8.23 -10.79
CA VAL A 21 -1.16 9.28 -10.75
C VAL A 21 -1.54 10.24 -9.63
N ASN A 22 -0.58 10.59 -8.77
CA ASN A 22 -0.81 11.52 -7.67
C ASN A 22 -0.62 12.98 -8.06
N ASP A 23 -0.87 13.88 -7.11
CA ASP A 23 -0.73 15.33 -7.32
C ASP A 23 0.71 15.78 -7.60
N HIS A 24 1.71 14.92 -7.35
CA HIS A 24 3.12 15.16 -7.70
C HIS A 24 3.48 14.69 -9.12
N GLY A 25 2.53 14.05 -9.83
CA GLY A 25 2.76 13.46 -11.15
C GLY A 25 3.47 12.11 -11.10
N ASP A 26 3.59 11.50 -9.91
CA ASP A 26 4.19 10.18 -9.74
C ASP A 26 3.13 9.07 -9.91
N GLU A 27 3.48 8.00 -10.62
CA GLU A 27 2.65 6.81 -10.72
C GLU A 27 2.66 6.04 -9.40
N MET A 28 1.47 5.67 -8.95
CA MET A 28 1.24 4.91 -7.74
C MET A 28 0.51 3.61 -8.05
N GLU A 29 1.04 2.50 -7.54
CA GLU A 29 0.34 1.22 -7.48
C GLU A 29 -0.18 0.99 -6.07
N ILE A 30 -1.48 0.73 -5.94
CA ILE A 30 -2.16 0.44 -4.68
C ILE A 30 -2.64 -1.01 -4.73
N GLU A 31 -1.95 -1.88 -4.00
CA GLU A 31 -2.36 -3.26 -3.80
C GLU A 31 -3.16 -3.40 -2.50
N THR A 32 -4.37 -3.91 -2.60
CA THR A 32 -5.26 -4.19 -1.46
C THR A 32 -5.50 -5.68 -1.36
N ILE A 33 -5.17 -6.25 -0.21
CA ILE A 33 -5.38 -7.65 0.15
C ILE A 33 -6.41 -7.72 1.28
N SER A 34 -7.52 -8.40 1.02
CA SER A 34 -8.52 -8.73 2.05
C SER A 34 -8.16 -10.07 2.66
N ILE A 35 -7.91 -10.09 3.97
CA ILE A 35 -7.70 -11.28 4.78
C ILE A 35 -8.89 -11.37 5.75
N LYS A 36 -9.21 -12.58 6.22
CA LYS A 36 -10.41 -12.87 7.02
C LYS A 36 -10.73 -11.82 8.10
N ASP A 37 -9.69 -11.36 8.80
CA ASP A 37 -9.83 -10.49 9.97
C ASP A 37 -9.16 -9.11 9.80
N HIS A 38 -8.62 -8.80 8.62
CA HIS A 38 -8.01 -7.50 8.36
C HIS A 38 -7.83 -7.18 6.87
N TRP A 39 -7.63 -5.90 6.62
CA TRP A 39 -7.21 -5.35 5.35
C TRP A 39 -5.73 -5.04 5.41
N HIS A 40 -5.00 -5.45 4.38
CA HIS A 40 -3.62 -5.10 4.18
C HIS A 40 -3.51 -4.32 2.86
N VAL A 41 -3.06 -3.07 2.94
CA VAL A 41 -2.86 -2.21 1.77
C VAL A 41 -1.38 -1.88 1.65
N ILE A 42 -0.84 -2.12 0.46
CA ILE A 42 0.53 -1.80 0.07
C ILE A 42 0.43 -0.72 -1.01
N ILE A 43 1.23 0.33 -0.88
CA ILE A 43 1.28 1.40 -1.88
C ILE A 43 2.74 1.60 -2.29
N THR A 44 2.96 1.65 -3.60
CA THR A 44 4.27 1.85 -4.21
C THR A 44 4.23 3.08 -5.10
N ILE A 45 5.26 3.92 -5.05
CA ILE A 45 5.57 4.94 -6.04
C ILE A 45 6.80 4.47 -6.82
N CYS A 46 6.68 4.46 -8.15
CA CYS A 46 7.79 4.20 -9.07
C CYS A 46 8.11 5.50 -9.81
N GLN A 47 9.23 6.16 -9.47
CA GLN A 47 9.64 7.38 -10.16
C GLN A 47 10.40 7.01 -11.45
N GLU A 48 9.80 7.32 -12.60
CA GLU A 48 10.40 7.09 -13.92
C GLU A 48 11.50 8.12 -14.29
N LYS A 49 11.78 9.09 -13.41
CA LYS A 49 12.79 10.13 -13.63
C LYS A 49 13.96 9.96 -12.65
N HIS A 50 15.16 10.29 -13.13
CA HIS A 50 16.35 10.33 -12.29
C HIS A 50 16.14 11.28 -11.09
N PRO A 51 16.51 10.90 -9.84
CA PRO A 51 17.14 9.64 -9.44
C PRO A 51 16.06 8.57 -9.25
N PHE A 52 15.97 7.60 -10.16
CA PHE A 52 14.94 6.54 -10.15
C PHE A 52 14.77 5.98 -8.74
N SER A 53 13.66 6.35 -8.10
CA SER A 53 13.41 6.03 -6.70
C SER A 53 12.13 5.23 -6.62
N GLU A 54 12.18 4.18 -5.80
CA GLU A 54 11.03 3.36 -5.46
C GLU A 54 10.70 3.60 -4.00
N TYR A 55 9.49 4.06 -3.73
CA TYR A 55 8.99 4.22 -2.37
C TYR A 55 7.88 3.21 -2.14
N LEU A 56 7.95 2.47 -1.03
CA LEU A 56 6.92 1.51 -0.65
C LEU A 56 6.52 1.71 0.80
N ALA A 57 5.22 1.62 1.07
CA ALA A 57 4.70 1.56 2.43
C ALA A 57 3.45 0.69 2.54
N GLU A 58 3.28 0.10 3.72
CA GLU A 58 2.16 -0.77 4.06
C GLU A 58 1.32 -0.21 5.22
N GLY A 59 0.03 -0.53 5.16
CA GLY A 59 -0.96 -0.20 6.17
C GLY A 59 -1.88 -1.38 6.41
N ILE A 60 -2.12 -1.69 7.69
CA ILE A 60 -3.00 -2.77 8.12
C ILE A 60 -4.11 -2.20 9.01
N ASP A 61 -5.33 -2.68 8.79
CA ASP A 61 -6.46 -2.36 9.64
C ASP A 61 -7.47 -3.51 9.71
N HIS A 62 -7.89 -3.88 10.91
CA HIS A 62 -8.78 -5.02 11.13
C HIS A 62 -10.23 -4.79 10.68
N LYS A 63 -10.62 -3.53 10.43
CA LYS A 63 -12.03 -3.17 10.22
C LYS A 63 -12.28 -2.41 8.93
N SER A 64 -11.29 -1.65 8.44
CA SER A 64 -11.50 -0.70 7.35
C SER A 64 -10.37 -0.69 6.34
N GLU A 65 -10.69 -1.08 5.10
CA GLU A 65 -9.81 -0.92 3.93
C GLU A 65 -9.31 0.54 3.82
N LYS A 66 -10.22 1.51 4.00
CA LYS A 66 -9.90 2.95 3.94
C LYS A 66 -8.92 3.36 5.03
N ALA A 67 -9.02 2.82 6.24
CA ALA A 67 -8.08 3.11 7.32
C ALA A 67 -6.71 2.48 7.05
N ALA A 68 -6.66 1.26 6.51
CA ALA A 68 -5.42 0.62 6.06
C ALA A 68 -4.74 1.45 4.96
N ALA A 69 -5.49 1.86 3.95
CA ALA A 69 -4.99 2.71 2.87
C ALA A 69 -4.46 4.06 3.37
N ARG A 70 -5.17 4.74 4.26
CA ARG A 70 -4.70 6.01 4.88
C ARG A 70 -3.39 5.83 5.64
N LYS A 71 -3.23 4.72 6.38
CA LYS A 71 -1.98 4.40 7.09
C LYS A 71 -0.82 4.18 6.11
N ALA A 72 -1.05 3.41 5.04
CA ALA A 72 -0.06 3.16 4.00
C ALA A 72 0.34 4.48 3.31
N LEU A 73 -0.64 5.27 2.89
CA LEU A 73 -0.44 6.53 2.19
C LEU A 73 0.34 7.55 3.04
N LYS A 74 -0.02 7.72 4.31
CA LYS A 74 0.69 8.62 5.22
C LYS A 74 2.17 8.24 5.35
N LYS A 75 2.46 6.95 5.56
CA LYS A 75 3.84 6.45 5.67
C LYS A 75 4.61 6.62 4.35
N LEU A 76 3.94 6.38 3.23
CA LEU A 76 4.54 6.53 1.90
C LEU A 76 4.96 7.97 1.65
N TYR A 77 4.06 8.92 1.89
CA TYR A 77 4.33 10.35 1.68
C TYR A 77 5.44 10.86 2.60
N GLN A 78 5.49 10.40 3.85
CA GLN A 78 6.61 10.72 4.74
C GLN A 78 7.98 10.26 4.21
N LYS A 79 8.02 9.17 3.41
CA LYS A 79 9.24 8.67 2.78
C LYS A 79 9.56 9.38 1.47
N ALA A 80 8.55 9.54 0.61
CA ALA A 80 8.70 10.09 -0.73
C ALA A 80 8.85 11.62 -0.74
N TYR A 81 8.18 12.30 0.20
CA TYR A 81 8.07 13.76 0.24
C TYR A 81 8.33 14.29 1.68
N PRO A 82 9.53 14.05 2.27
CA PRO A 82 9.80 14.36 3.68
C PRO A 82 9.81 15.86 4.04
N ASN A 83 9.81 16.75 3.05
CA ASN A 83 9.92 18.20 3.22
C ASN A 83 8.63 18.96 2.82
N GLN A 84 7.50 18.28 2.77
CA GLN A 84 6.17 18.85 2.56
C GLN A 84 5.31 18.69 3.81
#